data_AF-A0A923XTR3-F1
#
_entry.id   AF-A0A923XTR3-F1
#
_cell.length_a   1.000
_cell.length_b   1.000
_cell.length_c   1.000
_cell.angle_alpha   90.00
_cell.angle_beta   90.00
_cell.angle_gamma   90.00
#
_symmetry.space_group_name_H-M   'P 1'
#
loop_
_entity.id
_entity.type
_entity.pdbx_description
1 polymer ?
#
loop_
_entity_poly.entity_id
_entity_poly.type
_entity_poly.pdbx_seq_one_letter_code
_entity_poly.pdbx_strand_id
1 'polypeptide(L)'
;PEISQDNFKNIISNLSNMLNDKYDSRIKNPKELISSTLHDISAPSDISQRDIGTCAGTSIQIQLALKDPIQYIKMIDTFAKNKPYKSESRAVINPNWTFKNEGKPELDKNGKPFKDKSGNIQYHPETNRTISSKIMQNAIMDYADGKRKYDSASSDENINSGLDDNEIKRGLEGVFPNKARIYSINNFSPEQLVNIAIKAKPSLANPVEINLNYADKGRDASHAVDLINVDKQKGLATIINPWGREETFPLSTLKDRITSVINVEKEKINTEKMSDTDLKNMIDNKINVNGINQIINKVNDASKKDSFLNSLNLDQKVKLIDTFSKKNPMPEENKKACLSVLENLLQGSEAQISDTSSTLNDKLKEKNISFDKLMDRLKLNDPSYYRLARIVDNANPEFNLATTLINDPKTSAKFISVLNKDQKIDIIDTLAKNYLAYDKKNEYPEDKKTVVVLWNNLLESEKSDKIFPDLDIKSKITFLNMGISISDKFLKDVNNQEKTNLLKGIGELIDNKSIKPEEKEQLKSSYQNLVKNMLKDIEPNNQKQILKTILLALGSNNNFFQKDDISYQSGLKAFKAYLTDNSETKNIFKLLS
;
A
#
# COMPACT_ATOMS: atom_id res chain seq x y z
N PRO A 1 -27.52 6.87 -28.19
CA PRO A 1 -27.63 6.03 -29.42
C PRO A 1 -29.02 6.19 -30.04
N GLU A 2 -29.14 6.24 -31.37
CA GLU A 2 -30.45 6.18 -32.02
C GLU A 2 -31.01 4.75 -31.88
N ILE A 3 -32.06 4.59 -31.08
CA ILE A 3 -32.76 3.31 -30.92
C ILE A 3 -33.78 3.20 -32.06
N SER A 4 -33.69 2.12 -32.85
CA SER A 4 -34.68 1.87 -33.91
C SER A 4 -36.08 1.73 -33.32
N GLN A 5 -37.12 2.05 -34.10
CA GLN A 5 -38.50 1.94 -33.63
C GLN A 5 -38.85 0.52 -33.14
N ASP A 6 -38.31 -0.51 -33.80
CA ASP A 6 -38.53 -1.91 -33.41
C ASP A 6 -37.79 -2.26 -32.11
N ASN A 7 -36.55 -1.78 -31.93
CA ASN A 7 -35.84 -1.95 -30.66
C ASN A 7 -36.56 -1.24 -29.52
N PHE A 8 -37.09 -0.04 -29.77
CA PHE A 8 -37.89 0.68 -28.78
C PHE A 8 -39.14 -0.11 -28.38
N LYS A 9 -39.91 -0.64 -29.36
CA LYS A 9 -41.06 -1.51 -29.08
C LYS A 9 -40.68 -2.74 -28.26
N ASN A 10 -39.55 -3.37 -28.58
CA ASN A 10 -39.05 -4.54 -27.85
C ASN A 10 -38.64 -4.19 -26.42
N ILE A 11 -37.99 -3.05 -26.19
CA ILE A 11 -37.66 -2.54 -24.86
C ILE A 11 -38.94 -2.35 -24.03
N ILE A 12 -39.93 -1.64 -24.57
CA ILE A 12 -41.20 -1.39 -23.89
C ILE A 12 -41.95 -2.70 -23.61
N SER A 13 -41.97 -3.64 -24.56
CA SER A 13 -42.59 -4.95 -24.37
C SER A 13 -41.89 -5.75 -23.26
N ASN A 14 -40.57 -5.81 -23.24
CA ASN A 14 -39.84 -6.53 -22.19
C ASN A 14 -40.05 -5.90 -20.81
N LEU A 15 -39.99 -4.56 -20.69
CA LEU A 15 -40.28 -3.87 -19.42
C LEU A 15 -41.74 -4.07 -18.97
N SER A 16 -42.68 -4.17 -19.92
CA SER A 16 -44.08 -4.48 -19.63
C SER A 16 -44.27 -5.93 -19.14
N ASN A 17 -43.53 -6.88 -19.70
CA ASN A 17 -43.53 -8.27 -19.23
C ASN A 17 -42.96 -8.35 -17.81
N MET A 18 -41.89 -7.60 -17.54
CA MET A 18 -41.29 -7.50 -16.21
C MET A 18 -42.29 -7.03 -15.13
N LEU A 19 -43.33 -6.26 -15.47
CA LEU A 19 -44.37 -5.84 -14.50
C LEU A 19 -45.24 -7.01 -14.02
N ASN A 20 -45.40 -8.05 -14.85
CA ASN A 20 -46.28 -9.19 -14.58
C ASN A 20 -45.52 -10.41 -14.03
N ASP A 21 -44.19 -10.36 -14.06
CA ASP A 21 -43.33 -11.47 -13.64
C ASP A 21 -43.23 -11.62 -12.12
N LYS A 22 -43.02 -12.87 -11.70
CA LYS A 22 -42.70 -13.19 -10.30
C LYS A 22 -41.19 -13.21 -10.10
N TYR A 23 -40.69 -12.28 -9.30
CA TYR A 23 -39.29 -12.21 -8.91
C TYR A 23 -38.99 -12.97 -7.64
N ASP A 24 -37.70 -13.19 -7.40
CA ASP A 24 -37.21 -13.68 -6.12
C ASP A 24 -37.67 -12.75 -4.99
N SER A 25 -38.05 -13.31 -3.83
CA SER A 25 -38.62 -12.56 -2.69
C SER A 25 -37.69 -11.48 -2.14
N ARG A 26 -36.41 -11.52 -2.52
CA ARG A 26 -35.40 -10.51 -2.21
C ARG A 26 -35.65 -9.20 -2.95
N ILE A 27 -36.35 -9.22 -4.09
CA ILE A 27 -36.83 -8.03 -4.80
C ILE A 27 -38.15 -7.59 -4.18
N LYS A 28 -38.06 -6.73 -3.16
CA LYS A 28 -39.23 -6.25 -2.41
C LYS A 28 -40.16 -5.39 -3.27
N ASN A 29 -39.62 -4.67 -4.25
CA ASN A 29 -40.36 -3.73 -5.09
C ASN A 29 -40.02 -3.91 -6.58
N PRO A 30 -40.78 -4.73 -7.32
CA PRO A 30 -40.57 -4.92 -8.76
C PRO A 30 -40.64 -3.61 -9.58
N LYS A 31 -41.43 -2.62 -9.15
CA LYS A 31 -41.53 -1.33 -9.85
C LYS A 31 -40.23 -0.55 -9.78
N GLU A 32 -39.51 -0.63 -8.66
CA GLU A 32 -38.19 0.01 -8.51
C GLU A 32 -37.17 -0.63 -9.44
N LEU A 33 -37.17 -1.96 -9.58
CA LEU A 33 -36.32 -2.67 -10.52
C LEU A 33 -36.55 -2.22 -11.97
N ILE A 34 -37.82 -2.11 -12.37
CA ILE A 34 -38.19 -1.69 -13.72
C ILE A 34 -37.83 -0.22 -13.94
N SER A 35 -38.11 0.64 -12.97
CA SER A 35 -37.74 2.06 -13.00
C SER A 35 -36.24 2.25 -13.13
N SER A 36 -35.43 1.52 -12.36
CA SER A 36 -33.98 1.64 -12.44
C SER A 36 -33.42 1.03 -13.73
N THR A 37 -33.98 -0.08 -14.21
CA THR A 37 -33.60 -0.67 -15.50
C THR A 37 -33.87 0.30 -16.65
N LEU A 38 -35.03 0.97 -16.65
CA LEU A 38 -35.36 1.99 -17.64
C LEU A 38 -34.43 3.21 -17.54
N HIS A 39 -34.12 3.65 -16.32
CA HIS A 39 -33.17 4.74 -16.10
C HIS A 39 -31.78 4.40 -16.65
N ASP A 40 -31.25 3.22 -16.33
CA ASP A 40 -29.93 2.77 -16.79
C ASP A 40 -29.81 2.76 -18.34
N ILE A 41 -30.89 2.39 -19.05
CA ILE A 41 -30.92 2.43 -20.53
C ILE A 41 -31.02 3.86 -21.07
N SER A 42 -31.77 4.70 -20.37
CA SER A 42 -32.05 6.09 -20.79
C SER A 42 -30.88 7.03 -20.53
N ALA A 43 -30.16 6.80 -19.42
CA ALA A 43 -29.01 7.58 -18.98
C ALA A 43 -27.88 6.65 -18.49
N PRO A 44 -27.20 5.90 -19.38
CA PRO A 44 -26.13 4.99 -18.98
C PRO A 44 -24.99 5.66 -18.20
N SER A 45 -24.76 6.97 -18.40
CA SER A 45 -23.77 7.75 -17.64
C SER A 45 -24.03 7.81 -16.15
N ASP A 46 -25.27 7.57 -15.70
CA ASP A 46 -25.69 7.68 -14.30
C ASP A 46 -25.49 6.35 -13.54
N ILE A 47 -25.20 5.26 -14.27
CA ILE A 47 -24.86 3.96 -13.69
C ILE A 47 -23.55 4.12 -12.90
N SER A 48 -23.60 3.76 -11.61
CA SER A 48 -22.50 4.04 -10.68
C SER A 48 -22.16 2.84 -9.80
N GLN A 49 -20.87 2.57 -9.64
CA GLN A 49 -20.29 1.65 -8.66
C GLN A 49 -20.40 2.22 -7.23
N ARG A 50 -20.51 3.55 -7.13
CA ARG A 50 -20.45 4.30 -5.86
C ARG A 50 -19.18 3.96 -5.07
N ASP A 51 -19.31 3.49 -3.84
CA ASP A 51 -18.19 3.15 -2.96
C ASP A 51 -17.88 1.63 -2.94
N ILE A 52 -18.39 0.88 -3.91
CA ILE A 52 -18.16 -0.57 -4.03
C ILE A 52 -17.12 -0.85 -5.13
N GLY A 53 -16.18 -1.77 -4.89
CA GLY A 53 -15.10 -2.18 -5.80
C GLY A 53 -15.56 -2.90 -7.07
N THR A 54 -16.48 -2.30 -7.84
CA THR A 54 -17.12 -2.88 -9.03
C THR A 54 -16.87 -2.08 -10.32
N CYS A 55 -15.87 -1.19 -10.38
CA CYS A 55 -15.63 -0.29 -11.53
C CYS A 55 -15.67 -1.00 -12.89
N ALA A 56 -15.05 -2.18 -12.99
CA ALA A 56 -15.10 -3.04 -14.18
C ALA A 56 -16.51 -3.57 -14.47
N GLY A 57 -17.18 -4.19 -13.49
CA GLY A 57 -18.56 -4.67 -13.63
C GLY A 57 -19.55 -3.57 -13.99
N THR A 58 -19.36 -2.37 -13.43
CA THR A 58 -20.13 -1.15 -13.76
C THR A 58 -19.87 -0.70 -15.19
N SER A 59 -18.61 -0.66 -15.65
CA SER A 59 -18.28 -0.30 -17.04
C SER A 59 -18.89 -1.30 -18.03
N ILE A 60 -18.78 -2.62 -17.76
CA ILE A 60 -19.43 -3.65 -18.60
C ILE A 60 -20.96 -3.47 -18.63
N GLN A 61 -21.59 -3.12 -17.51
CA GLN A 61 -23.02 -2.80 -17.46
C GLN A 61 -23.36 -1.58 -18.33
N ILE A 62 -22.58 -0.49 -18.23
CA ILE A 62 -22.74 0.73 -19.04
C ILE A 62 -22.67 0.38 -20.52
N GLN A 63 -21.64 -0.39 -20.93
CA GLN A 63 -21.51 -0.84 -22.32
C GLN A 63 -22.69 -1.69 -22.76
N LEU A 64 -23.20 -2.59 -21.92
CA LEU A 64 -24.35 -3.44 -22.27
C LEU A 64 -25.62 -2.60 -22.45
N ALA A 65 -25.88 -1.64 -21.56
CA ALA A 65 -27.01 -0.72 -21.68
C ALA A 65 -26.94 0.15 -22.95
N LEU A 66 -25.73 0.56 -23.37
CA LEU A 66 -25.49 1.34 -24.59
C LEU A 66 -25.58 0.51 -25.88
N LYS A 67 -24.93 -0.66 -25.90
CA LYS A 67 -24.73 -1.49 -27.11
C LYS A 67 -25.94 -2.40 -27.39
N ASP A 68 -26.48 -3.04 -26.35
CA ASP A 68 -27.62 -3.96 -26.47
C ASP A 68 -28.59 -3.85 -25.28
N PRO A 69 -29.44 -2.82 -25.27
CA PRO A 69 -30.41 -2.62 -24.20
C PRO A 69 -31.43 -3.76 -24.08
N ILE A 70 -31.67 -4.55 -25.13
CA ILE A 70 -32.59 -5.69 -25.07
C ILE A 70 -31.93 -6.84 -24.29
N GLN A 71 -30.67 -7.14 -24.58
CA GLN A 71 -29.89 -8.13 -23.82
C GLN A 71 -29.76 -7.69 -22.36
N TYR A 72 -29.48 -6.41 -22.12
CA TYR A 72 -29.44 -5.82 -20.77
C TYR A 72 -30.71 -6.14 -19.96
N ILE A 73 -31.89 -5.81 -20.49
CA ILE A 73 -33.19 -6.06 -19.81
C ILE A 73 -33.38 -7.55 -19.53
N LYS A 74 -33.14 -8.41 -20.52
CA LYS A 74 -33.30 -9.87 -20.37
C LYS A 74 -32.40 -10.43 -19.28
N MET A 75 -31.17 -9.93 -19.19
CA MET A 75 -30.19 -10.35 -18.19
C MET A 75 -30.63 -9.91 -16.78
N ILE A 76 -31.06 -8.65 -16.60
CA ILE A 76 -31.63 -8.15 -15.34
C ILE A 76 -32.84 -8.98 -14.91
N ASP A 77 -33.81 -9.16 -15.80
CA ASP A 77 -35.03 -9.92 -15.53
C ASP A 77 -34.72 -11.36 -15.09
N THR A 78 -33.78 -12.01 -15.78
CA THR A 78 -33.34 -13.38 -15.45
C THR A 78 -32.67 -13.44 -14.07
N PHE A 79 -31.77 -12.51 -13.77
CA PHE A 79 -31.09 -12.48 -12.47
C PHE A 79 -32.02 -12.13 -11.33
N ALA A 80 -32.97 -11.22 -11.53
CA ALA A 80 -33.99 -10.87 -10.54
C ALA A 80 -34.92 -12.04 -10.19
N LYS A 81 -35.06 -13.02 -11.09
CA LYS A 81 -35.73 -14.31 -10.87
C LYS A 81 -34.81 -15.35 -10.21
N ASN A 82 -33.60 -14.96 -9.82
CA ASN A 82 -32.54 -15.83 -9.29
C ASN A 82 -32.22 -17.02 -10.20
N LYS A 83 -32.12 -16.77 -11.51
CA LYS A 83 -31.77 -17.79 -12.50
C LYS A 83 -30.44 -17.46 -13.18
N PRO A 84 -29.66 -18.48 -13.59
CA PRO A 84 -28.50 -18.26 -14.44
C PRO A 84 -28.95 -17.72 -15.81
N TYR A 85 -28.18 -16.78 -16.35
CA TYR A 85 -28.40 -16.22 -17.68
C TYR A 85 -27.38 -16.78 -18.65
N LYS A 86 -27.85 -17.26 -19.81
CA LYS A 86 -26.97 -17.68 -20.90
C LYS A 86 -26.87 -16.53 -21.91
N SER A 87 -25.71 -15.89 -21.97
CA SER A 87 -25.46 -14.75 -22.85
C SER A 87 -25.37 -15.16 -24.33
N GLU A 88 -25.30 -14.16 -25.20
CA GLU A 88 -25.07 -14.40 -26.64
C GLU A 88 -23.69 -15.02 -26.93
N SER A 89 -22.71 -14.78 -26.06
CA SER A 89 -21.40 -15.46 -26.10
C SER A 89 -21.46 -16.92 -25.63
N ARG A 90 -22.65 -17.36 -25.17
CA ARG A 90 -22.96 -18.67 -24.58
C ARG A 90 -22.36 -18.88 -23.20
N ALA A 91 -21.76 -17.85 -22.60
CA ALA A 91 -21.38 -17.89 -21.20
C ALA A 91 -22.62 -18.04 -20.31
N VAL A 92 -22.47 -18.78 -19.21
CA VAL A 92 -23.50 -18.90 -18.18
C VAL A 92 -23.06 -18.06 -17.00
N ILE A 93 -23.79 -16.97 -16.76
CA ILE A 93 -23.53 -16.03 -15.67
C ILE A 93 -24.55 -16.32 -14.58
N ASN A 94 -24.10 -16.57 -13.35
CA ASN A 94 -24.97 -16.84 -12.22
C ASN A 94 -25.35 -15.53 -11.52
N PRO A 95 -26.56 -15.43 -10.94
CA PRO A 95 -26.92 -14.27 -10.14
C PRO A 95 -26.11 -14.25 -8.83
N ASN A 96 -25.60 -13.08 -8.45
CA ASN A 96 -24.89 -12.88 -7.20
C ASN A 96 -25.64 -11.86 -6.31
N TRP A 97 -26.07 -12.31 -5.13
CA TRP A 97 -26.94 -11.56 -4.22
C TRP A 97 -26.24 -11.03 -2.97
N THR A 98 -24.91 -10.98 -2.98
CA THR A 98 -24.10 -10.47 -1.85
C THR A 98 -24.45 -9.03 -1.48
N PHE A 99 -25.01 -8.25 -2.42
CA PHE A 99 -25.45 -6.86 -2.21
C PHE A 99 -26.51 -6.68 -1.13
N LYS A 100 -27.11 -7.75 -0.61
CA LYS A 100 -28.02 -7.65 0.53
C LYS A 100 -27.37 -7.11 1.80
N ASN A 101 -26.06 -7.30 1.92
CA ASN A 101 -25.27 -6.87 3.06
C ASN A 101 -24.26 -5.79 2.65
N GLU A 102 -24.49 -5.14 1.51
CA GLU A 102 -23.66 -4.02 1.07
C GLU A 102 -23.84 -2.80 1.97
N GLY A 103 -22.71 -2.17 2.29
CA GLY A 103 -22.65 -0.98 3.14
C GLY A 103 -21.61 -1.16 4.23
N LYS A 104 -21.26 -0.06 4.91
CA LYS A 104 -20.53 -0.19 6.19
C LYS A 104 -21.52 -0.67 7.24
N PRO A 105 -21.09 -1.50 8.20
CA PRO A 105 -21.88 -1.72 9.39
C PRO A 105 -22.27 -0.36 9.97
N GLU A 106 -23.55 -0.17 10.30
CA GLU A 106 -23.91 0.94 11.18
C GLU A 106 -23.07 0.78 12.45
N LEU A 107 -22.41 1.84 12.91
CA LEU A 107 -21.62 1.78 14.13
C LEU A 107 -22.44 2.35 15.28
N ASP A 108 -22.41 1.67 16.42
CA ASP A 108 -22.93 2.20 17.68
C ASP A 108 -22.08 3.40 18.15
N LYS A 109 -22.53 4.06 19.22
CA LYS A 109 -21.82 5.20 19.82
C LYS A 109 -20.38 4.89 20.28
N ASN A 110 -19.97 3.63 20.32
CA ASN A 110 -18.65 3.17 20.70
C ASN A 110 -17.82 2.69 19.49
N GLY A 111 -18.31 2.90 18.26
CA GLY A 111 -17.63 2.48 17.04
C GLY A 111 -17.74 0.97 16.75
N LYS A 112 -18.65 0.24 17.41
CA LYS A 112 -18.87 -1.20 17.15
C LYS A 112 -20.02 -1.40 16.17
N PRO A 113 -20.01 -2.43 15.31
CA PRO A 113 -21.17 -2.78 14.48
C PRO A 113 -22.45 -2.88 15.31
N PHE A 114 -23.44 -2.04 14.99
CA PHE A 114 -24.76 -2.04 15.57
C PHE A 114 -25.43 -3.36 15.21
N LYS A 115 -25.92 -4.07 16.22
CA LYS A 115 -26.64 -5.33 16.06
C LYS A 115 -28.10 -5.11 16.40
N ASP A 116 -29.00 -5.65 15.59
CA ASP A 116 -30.43 -5.66 15.92
C ASP A 116 -30.74 -6.56 17.13
N LYS A 117 -32.01 -6.60 17.54
CA LYS A 117 -32.47 -7.44 18.66
C LYS A 117 -32.24 -8.94 18.45
N SER A 118 -32.00 -9.36 17.21
CA SER A 118 -31.70 -10.74 16.85
C SER A 118 -30.19 -11.01 16.75
N GLY A 119 -29.34 -10.01 17.02
CA GLY A 119 -27.89 -10.12 16.99
C GLY A 119 -27.27 -9.92 15.60
N ASN A 120 -28.05 -9.56 14.58
CA ASN A 120 -27.55 -9.35 13.22
C ASN A 120 -26.99 -7.94 13.07
N ILE A 121 -25.81 -7.83 12.44
CA ILE A 121 -25.20 -6.54 12.11
C ILE A 121 -26.13 -5.79 11.14
N GLN A 122 -26.50 -4.57 11.50
CA GLN A 122 -27.16 -3.66 10.59
C GLN A 122 -26.11 -2.97 9.71
N TYR A 123 -26.40 -2.88 8.43
CA TYR A 123 -25.57 -2.20 7.46
C TYR A 123 -26.26 -0.90 7.06
N HIS A 124 -25.47 0.17 6.88
CA HIS A 124 -25.99 1.45 6.43
C HIS A 124 -26.67 1.21 5.06
N PRO A 125 -27.96 1.53 4.92
CA PRO A 125 -28.82 0.90 3.90
C PRO A 125 -28.47 1.21 2.44
N GLU A 126 -27.58 2.16 2.15
CA GLU A 126 -27.49 2.69 0.79
C GLU A 126 -26.05 2.91 0.35
N THR A 127 -25.52 1.91 -0.36
CA THR A 127 -24.45 2.15 -1.35
C THR A 127 -24.88 3.15 -2.43
N ASN A 128 -26.12 3.66 -2.43
CA ASN A 128 -26.73 4.53 -3.45
C ASN A 128 -26.65 3.98 -4.87
N ARG A 129 -26.36 2.67 -5.01
CA ARG A 129 -26.49 1.93 -6.27
C ARG A 129 -27.96 1.55 -6.45
N THR A 130 -28.45 1.70 -7.66
CA THR A 130 -29.79 1.23 -8.03
C THR A 130 -29.89 -0.29 -7.88
N ILE A 131 -31.11 -0.81 -7.70
CA ILE A 131 -31.31 -2.27 -7.57
C ILE A 131 -30.84 -3.03 -8.84
N SER A 132 -31.02 -2.48 -10.04
CA SER A 132 -30.48 -3.05 -11.28
C SER A 132 -28.95 -3.11 -11.26
N SER A 133 -28.28 -2.04 -10.82
CA SER A 133 -26.82 -2.00 -10.64
C SER A 133 -26.33 -3.05 -9.64
N LYS A 134 -26.99 -3.18 -8.48
CA LYS A 134 -26.64 -4.18 -7.46
C LYS A 134 -26.72 -5.62 -8.01
N ILE A 135 -27.77 -5.93 -8.76
CA ILE A 135 -27.98 -7.26 -9.37
C ILE A 135 -26.96 -7.53 -10.46
N MET A 136 -26.77 -6.58 -11.39
CA MET A 136 -25.94 -6.78 -12.57
C MET A 136 -24.45 -6.80 -12.23
N GLN A 137 -23.97 -5.79 -11.51
CA GLN A 137 -22.54 -5.60 -11.28
C GLN A 137 -21.95 -6.76 -10.50
N ASN A 138 -22.64 -7.23 -9.46
CA ASN A 138 -22.15 -8.36 -8.66
C ASN A 138 -22.11 -9.67 -9.46
N ALA A 139 -23.09 -9.92 -10.33
CA ALA A 139 -23.12 -11.11 -11.17
C ALA A 139 -22.00 -11.09 -12.22
N ILE A 140 -21.75 -9.94 -12.84
CA ILE A 140 -20.63 -9.76 -13.79
C ILE A 140 -19.29 -9.91 -13.08
N MET A 141 -19.12 -9.27 -11.92
CA MET A 141 -17.88 -9.34 -11.14
C MET A 141 -17.55 -10.77 -10.73
N ASP A 142 -18.52 -11.52 -10.19
CA ASP A 142 -18.32 -12.92 -9.78
C ASP A 142 -17.93 -13.83 -10.95
N TYR A 143 -18.59 -13.66 -12.10
CA TYR A 143 -18.23 -14.39 -13.31
C TYR A 143 -16.83 -14.03 -13.83
N ALA A 144 -16.51 -12.74 -13.87
CA ALA A 144 -15.28 -12.22 -14.44
C ALA A 144 -14.06 -12.56 -13.56
N ASP A 145 -14.20 -12.46 -12.25
CA ASP A 145 -13.23 -12.89 -11.25
C ASP A 145 -12.98 -14.41 -11.33
N GLY A 146 -14.05 -15.20 -11.28
CA GLY A 146 -14.06 -16.66 -11.44
C GLY A 146 -13.34 -17.49 -10.38
N LYS A 147 -12.43 -16.91 -9.58
CA LYS A 147 -11.65 -17.63 -8.55
C LYS A 147 -11.93 -17.15 -7.13
N ARG A 148 -11.97 -15.84 -6.91
CA ARG A 148 -12.10 -15.22 -5.57
C ARG A 148 -13.52 -15.33 -5.03
N LYS A 149 -14.52 -15.57 -5.91
CA LYS A 149 -15.96 -15.58 -5.62
C LYS A 149 -16.39 -14.24 -5.07
N TYR A 150 -16.40 -13.23 -5.95
CA TYR A 150 -16.65 -11.84 -5.59
C TYR A 150 -17.85 -11.70 -4.64
N ASP A 151 -17.59 -11.02 -3.51
CA ASP A 151 -18.61 -10.71 -2.50
C ASP A 151 -18.51 -9.23 -2.14
N SER A 152 -19.47 -8.45 -2.64
CA SER A 152 -19.57 -7.01 -2.41
C SER A 152 -19.83 -6.60 -0.95
N ALA A 153 -20.25 -7.54 -0.10
CA ALA A 153 -20.43 -7.33 1.33
C ALA A 153 -19.21 -7.78 2.15
N SER A 154 -18.23 -8.43 1.52
CA SER A 154 -17.01 -8.83 2.20
C SER A 154 -16.19 -7.60 2.59
N SER A 155 -15.66 -7.61 3.81
CA SER A 155 -14.65 -6.67 4.26
C SER A 155 -13.22 -7.07 3.84
N ASP A 156 -13.04 -8.27 3.30
CA ASP A 156 -11.76 -8.72 2.76
C ASP A 156 -11.55 -8.09 1.38
N GLU A 157 -10.57 -7.21 1.29
CA GLU A 157 -10.20 -6.53 0.05
C GLU A 157 -9.81 -7.51 -1.05
N ASN A 158 -9.33 -8.71 -0.74
CA ASN A 158 -9.05 -9.71 -1.77
C ASN A 158 -10.34 -10.25 -2.41
N ILE A 159 -11.45 -10.29 -1.66
CA ILE A 159 -12.74 -10.77 -2.16
C ILE A 159 -13.56 -9.63 -2.79
N ASN A 160 -13.44 -8.41 -2.26
CA ASN A 160 -14.18 -7.22 -2.70
C ASN A 160 -13.30 -6.21 -3.45
N SER A 161 -12.29 -6.68 -4.18
CA SER A 161 -11.45 -5.82 -5.03
C SER A 161 -11.96 -5.76 -6.46
N GLY A 162 -11.47 -4.75 -7.18
CA GLY A 162 -11.64 -4.63 -8.62
C GLY A 162 -11.04 -5.81 -9.40
N LEU A 163 -11.23 -5.77 -10.71
CA LEU A 163 -10.76 -6.77 -11.64
C LEU A 163 -9.46 -6.33 -12.33
N ASP A 164 -8.57 -7.28 -12.61
CA ASP A 164 -7.44 -7.05 -13.50
C ASP A 164 -7.85 -7.04 -14.99
N ASP A 165 -6.93 -6.66 -15.90
CA ASP A 165 -7.20 -6.62 -17.34
C ASP A 165 -7.72 -7.95 -17.92
N ASN A 166 -7.25 -9.11 -17.42
CA ASN A 166 -7.66 -10.44 -17.90
C ASN A 166 -9.04 -10.83 -17.39
N GLU A 167 -9.35 -10.48 -16.15
CA GLU A 167 -10.66 -10.66 -15.54
C GLU A 167 -11.70 -9.75 -16.22
N ILE A 168 -11.37 -8.48 -16.45
CA ILE A 168 -12.20 -7.54 -17.25
C ILE A 168 -12.50 -8.15 -18.62
N LYS A 169 -11.44 -8.59 -19.32
CA LYS A 169 -11.58 -9.26 -20.62
C LYS A 169 -12.53 -10.46 -20.54
N ARG A 170 -12.43 -11.29 -19.50
CA ARG A 170 -13.34 -12.42 -19.27
C ARG A 170 -14.79 -11.95 -19.09
N GLY A 171 -15.02 -10.88 -18.32
CA GLY A 171 -16.33 -10.27 -18.14
C GLY A 171 -16.92 -9.79 -19.47
N LEU A 172 -16.14 -9.04 -20.26
CA LEU A 172 -16.54 -8.58 -21.59
C LEU A 172 -16.86 -9.75 -22.54
N GLU A 173 -16.03 -10.79 -22.60
CA GLU A 173 -16.28 -12.00 -23.41
C GLU A 173 -17.44 -12.85 -22.86
N GLY A 174 -17.77 -12.71 -21.57
CA GLY A 174 -18.93 -13.32 -20.95
C GLY A 174 -20.24 -12.65 -21.37
N VAL A 175 -20.23 -11.33 -21.54
CA VAL A 175 -21.43 -10.55 -21.89
C VAL A 175 -21.62 -10.46 -23.40
N PHE A 176 -20.54 -10.16 -24.13
CA PHE A 176 -20.56 -9.90 -25.57
C PHE A 176 -20.02 -11.10 -26.38
N PRO A 177 -20.59 -11.39 -27.56
CA PRO A 177 -20.17 -12.54 -28.38
C PRO A 177 -18.79 -12.40 -29.03
N ASN A 178 -18.23 -11.19 -29.07
CA ASN A 178 -16.93 -10.94 -29.68
C ASN A 178 -15.80 -11.18 -28.68
N LYS A 179 -14.66 -11.64 -29.19
CA LYS A 179 -13.44 -11.75 -28.38
C LYS A 179 -12.90 -10.36 -28.04
N ALA A 180 -12.45 -10.21 -26.80
CA ALA A 180 -11.82 -8.99 -26.33
C ALA A 180 -10.28 -9.11 -26.46
N ARG A 181 -9.61 -7.98 -26.62
CA ARG A 181 -8.14 -7.90 -26.69
C ARG A 181 -7.61 -6.85 -25.75
N ILE A 182 -6.59 -7.22 -25.01
CA ILE A 182 -5.92 -6.36 -24.04
C ILE A 182 -4.67 -5.78 -24.71
N TYR A 183 -4.54 -4.46 -24.64
CA TYR A 183 -3.33 -3.73 -24.94
C TYR A 183 -2.94 -2.99 -23.65
N SER A 184 -1.82 -3.36 -23.03
CA SER A 184 -1.42 -2.78 -21.74
C SER A 184 -0.06 -2.09 -21.82
N ILE A 185 0.21 -1.23 -20.84
CA ILE A 185 1.45 -0.46 -20.72
C ILE A 185 2.71 -1.34 -20.70
N ASN A 186 2.57 -2.61 -20.28
CA ASN A 186 3.66 -3.60 -20.31
C ASN A 186 4.17 -3.89 -21.73
N ASN A 187 3.35 -3.68 -22.75
CA ASN A 187 3.64 -4.01 -24.15
C ASN A 187 3.54 -2.81 -25.11
N PHE A 188 2.98 -1.70 -24.66
CA PHE A 188 2.67 -0.54 -25.49
C PHE A 188 2.99 0.74 -24.71
N SER A 189 3.60 1.72 -25.36
CA SER A 189 3.73 3.06 -24.77
C SER A 189 2.35 3.73 -24.62
N PRO A 190 2.20 4.73 -23.72
CA PRO A 190 0.92 5.43 -23.57
C PRO A 190 0.43 6.08 -24.89
N GLU A 191 1.35 6.60 -25.70
CA GLU A 191 1.03 7.12 -27.04
C GLU A 191 0.42 6.05 -27.95
N GLN A 192 0.95 4.82 -27.92
CA GLN A 192 0.37 3.72 -28.69
C GLN A 192 -0.98 3.30 -28.15
N LEU A 193 -1.17 3.27 -26.83
CA LEU A 193 -2.47 2.98 -26.22
C LEU A 193 -3.52 4.00 -26.63
N VAL A 194 -3.21 5.30 -26.60
CA VAL A 194 -4.11 6.36 -27.11
C VAL A 194 -4.43 6.13 -28.59
N ASN A 195 -3.43 5.81 -29.42
CA ASN A 195 -3.66 5.52 -30.83
C ASN A 195 -4.49 4.25 -31.06
N ILE A 196 -4.32 3.21 -30.25
CA ILE A 196 -5.16 2.00 -30.25
C ILE A 196 -6.60 2.38 -29.90
N ALA A 197 -6.80 3.12 -28.81
CA ALA A 197 -8.11 3.56 -28.37
C ALA A 197 -8.81 4.39 -29.45
N ILE A 198 -8.10 5.32 -30.09
CA ILE A 198 -8.60 6.11 -31.23
C ILE A 198 -8.98 5.21 -32.43
N LYS A 199 -8.16 4.21 -32.76
CA LYS A 199 -8.42 3.28 -33.87
C LYS A 199 -9.65 2.40 -33.62
N ALA A 200 -9.97 2.12 -32.36
CA ALA A 200 -11.21 1.46 -31.95
C ALA A 200 -12.46 2.36 -32.12
N LYS A 201 -12.30 3.61 -32.59
CA LYS A 201 -13.41 4.54 -32.92
C LYS A 201 -14.43 4.66 -31.78
N PRO A 202 -14.01 5.13 -30.59
CA PRO A 202 -14.87 5.21 -29.42
C PRO A 202 -16.05 6.13 -29.71
N SER A 203 -17.24 5.65 -29.37
CA SER A 203 -18.51 6.38 -29.53
C SER A 203 -19.51 5.88 -28.49
N LEU A 204 -20.65 6.53 -28.31
CA LEU A 204 -21.73 5.98 -27.48
C LEU A 204 -22.26 4.63 -28.00
N ALA A 205 -22.16 4.36 -29.31
CA ALA A 205 -22.53 3.08 -29.90
C ALA A 205 -21.41 2.02 -29.80
N ASN A 206 -20.18 2.46 -29.56
CA ASN A 206 -19.01 1.62 -29.40
C ASN A 206 -18.10 2.16 -28.29
N PRO A 207 -18.53 2.14 -27.01
CA PRO A 207 -17.65 2.45 -25.90
C PRO A 207 -16.47 1.48 -25.89
N VAL A 208 -15.28 2.01 -25.65
CA VAL A 208 -14.02 1.27 -25.58
C VAL A 208 -13.54 1.29 -24.13
N GLU A 209 -13.41 0.12 -23.52
CA GLU A 209 -12.93 0.03 -22.15
C GLU A 209 -11.44 0.37 -22.08
N ILE A 210 -11.08 1.23 -21.13
CA ILE A 210 -9.70 1.59 -20.85
C ILE A 210 -9.49 1.57 -19.33
N ASN A 211 -8.26 1.28 -18.90
CA ASN A 211 -7.86 1.51 -17.51
C ASN A 211 -7.08 2.81 -17.40
N LEU A 212 -7.42 3.59 -16.38
CA LEU A 212 -6.77 4.86 -16.05
C LEU A 212 -6.14 4.80 -14.65
N ASN A 213 -4.97 5.40 -14.51
CA ASN A 213 -4.34 5.64 -13.22
C ASN A 213 -4.84 6.97 -12.63
N TYR A 214 -5.42 6.92 -11.42
CA TYR A 214 -5.90 8.10 -10.68
C TYR A 214 -5.01 8.42 -9.45
N ALA A 215 -3.77 7.95 -9.41
CA ALA A 215 -2.83 8.20 -8.31
C ALA A 215 -2.58 9.71 -8.07
N ASP A 216 -2.66 10.55 -9.11
CA ASP A 216 -2.58 12.02 -8.98
C ASP A 216 -3.72 12.63 -8.15
N LYS A 217 -4.76 11.84 -7.87
CA LYS A 217 -5.90 12.18 -7.02
C LYS A 217 -5.91 11.42 -5.68
N GLY A 218 -4.83 10.72 -5.35
CA GLY A 218 -4.73 9.92 -4.13
C GLY A 218 -5.71 8.75 -4.09
N ARG A 219 -6.03 8.16 -5.25
CA ARG A 219 -6.96 7.04 -5.42
C ARG A 219 -6.26 5.84 -6.07
N ASP A 220 -7.01 4.74 -6.19
CA ASP A 220 -6.61 3.47 -6.80
C ASP A 220 -5.72 3.64 -8.04
N ALA A 221 -4.68 2.82 -8.12
CA ALA A 221 -3.69 2.88 -9.20
C ALA A 221 -4.25 2.45 -10.57
N SER A 222 -5.40 1.77 -10.60
CA SER A 222 -6.08 1.33 -11.83
C SER A 222 -7.60 1.40 -11.68
N HIS A 223 -8.25 2.12 -12.60
CA HIS A 223 -9.69 2.34 -12.62
C HIS A 223 -10.25 2.12 -14.03
N ALA A 224 -11.17 1.17 -14.17
CA ALA A 224 -11.83 0.86 -15.44
C ALA A 224 -12.86 1.94 -15.79
N VAL A 225 -12.80 2.47 -17.02
CA VAL A 225 -13.74 3.48 -17.54
C VAL A 225 -14.05 3.22 -19.01
N ASP A 226 -15.13 3.79 -19.52
CA ASP A 226 -15.52 3.66 -20.92
C ASP A 226 -15.16 4.92 -21.72
N LEU A 227 -14.22 4.82 -22.65
CA LEU A 227 -13.93 5.89 -23.60
C LEU A 227 -15.01 5.95 -24.67
N ILE A 228 -15.69 7.10 -24.78
CA ILE A 228 -16.82 7.31 -25.68
C ILE A 228 -16.58 8.38 -26.75
N ASN A 229 -15.51 9.17 -26.67
CA ASN A 229 -15.14 10.09 -27.74
C ASN A 229 -13.67 10.51 -27.66
N VAL A 230 -13.05 10.75 -28.82
CA VAL A 230 -11.76 11.44 -28.93
C VAL A 230 -11.83 12.50 -30.03
N ASP A 231 -11.91 13.77 -29.63
CA ASP A 231 -11.87 14.93 -30.54
C ASP A 231 -10.42 15.34 -30.76
N LYS A 232 -9.81 14.83 -31.83
CA LYS A 232 -8.42 15.14 -32.20
C LYS A 232 -8.20 16.61 -32.54
N GLN A 233 -9.20 17.30 -33.07
CA GLN A 233 -9.06 18.70 -33.49
C GLN A 233 -8.99 19.61 -32.26
N LYS A 234 -9.79 19.31 -31.24
CA LYS A 234 -9.76 20.04 -29.95
C LYS A 234 -8.74 19.48 -28.96
N GLY A 235 -8.18 18.30 -29.24
CA GLY A 235 -7.28 17.61 -28.33
C GLY A 235 -7.99 17.20 -27.04
N LEU A 236 -9.23 16.69 -27.13
CA LEU A 236 -10.05 16.27 -25.99
C LEU A 236 -10.43 14.79 -26.06
N ALA A 237 -10.57 14.16 -24.90
CA ALA A 237 -11.14 12.82 -24.73
C ALA A 237 -12.33 12.90 -23.78
N THR A 238 -13.38 12.12 -24.06
CA THR A 238 -14.57 11.99 -23.20
C THR A 238 -14.77 10.55 -22.80
N ILE A 239 -14.97 10.32 -21.50
CA ILE A 239 -15.25 9.01 -20.90
C ILE A 239 -16.59 9.01 -20.17
N ILE A 240 -17.19 7.83 -20.00
CA ILE A 240 -18.14 7.57 -18.92
C ILE A 240 -17.36 6.93 -17.78
N ASN A 241 -17.37 7.59 -16.62
CA ASN A 241 -16.73 7.09 -15.42
C ASN A 241 -17.75 6.31 -14.59
N PRO A 242 -17.47 5.07 -14.15
CA PRO A 242 -18.37 4.27 -13.31
C PRO A 242 -18.62 4.89 -11.92
N TRP A 243 -18.18 6.11 -11.65
CA TRP A 243 -18.68 6.93 -10.55
C TRP A 243 -20.04 7.59 -10.84
N GLY A 244 -20.63 7.39 -12.02
CA GLY A 244 -21.94 7.90 -12.40
C GLY A 244 -21.86 9.32 -12.97
N ARG A 245 -20.90 9.56 -13.88
CA ARG A 245 -20.75 10.83 -14.59
C ARG A 245 -19.93 10.68 -15.87
N GLU A 246 -20.13 11.60 -16.80
CA GLU A 246 -19.23 11.81 -17.92
C GLU A 246 -18.08 12.75 -17.52
N GLU A 247 -16.88 12.49 -18.02
CA GLU A 247 -15.71 13.36 -17.84
C GLU A 247 -15.10 13.68 -19.20
N THR A 248 -14.82 14.96 -19.44
CA THR A 248 -14.06 15.42 -20.62
C THR A 248 -12.79 16.10 -20.16
N PHE A 249 -11.65 15.71 -20.74
CA PHE A 249 -10.34 16.25 -20.39
C PHE A 249 -9.39 16.28 -21.59
N PRO A 250 -8.25 17.01 -21.50
CA PRO A 250 -7.26 17.04 -22.57
C PRO A 250 -6.73 15.65 -22.93
N LEU A 251 -6.44 15.43 -24.22
CA LEU A 251 -5.89 14.17 -24.71
C LEU A 251 -4.51 13.86 -24.10
N SER A 252 -3.76 14.89 -23.69
CA SER A 252 -2.53 14.73 -22.90
C SER A 252 -2.82 14.08 -21.55
N THR A 253 -3.89 14.47 -20.87
CA THR A 253 -4.31 13.83 -19.61
C THR A 253 -4.71 12.37 -19.82
N LEU A 254 -5.37 12.03 -20.93
CA LEU A 254 -5.62 10.63 -21.28
C LEU A 254 -4.30 9.88 -21.43
N LYS A 255 -3.37 10.42 -22.20
CA LYS A 255 -2.05 9.82 -22.44
C LYS A 255 -1.26 9.61 -21.16
N ASP A 256 -1.33 10.53 -20.20
CA ASP A 256 -0.57 10.43 -18.95
C ASP A 256 -1.18 9.38 -18.00
N ARG A 257 -2.48 9.12 -18.09
CA ARG A 257 -3.20 8.22 -17.18
C ARG A 257 -3.46 6.83 -17.75
N ILE A 258 -3.50 6.65 -19.07
CA ILE A 258 -3.91 5.39 -19.68
C ILE A 258 -2.90 4.26 -19.40
N THR A 259 -3.39 3.16 -18.83
CA THR A 259 -2.58 1.98 -18.49
C THR A 259 -2.94 0.79 -19.37
N SER A 260 -4.18 0.68 -19.84
CA SER A 260 -4.59 -0.33 -20.82
C SER A 260 -5.79 0.09 -21.66
N VAL A 261 -5.97 -0.61 -22.79
CA VAL A 261 -7.14 -0.56 -23.67
C VAL A 261 -7.63 -1.99 -23.85
N ILE A 262 -8.92 -2.22 -23.63
CA ILE A 262 -9.57 -3.52 -23.81
C ILE A 262 -10.65 -3.36 -24.88
N ASN A 263 -10.37 -3.87 -26.08
CA ASN A 263 -11.23 -3.68 -27.25
C ASN A 263 -12.00 -4.97 -27.60
N VAL A 264 -13.31 -4.84 -27.78
CA VAL A 264 -14.27 -5.90 -28.13
C VAL A 264 -14.67 -5.77 -29.60
N GLU A 265 -13.71 -5.92 -30.52
CA GLU A 265 -13.95 -5.79 -31.96
C GLU A 265 -13.68 -7.09 -32.73
N LYS A 266 -14.44 -7.26 -33.83
CA LYS A 266 -14.28 -8.36 -34.78
C LYS A 266 -12.93 -8.31 -35.49
N GLU A 267 -12.44 -7.12 -35.78
CA GLU A 267 -11.20 -6.93 -36.51
C GLU A 267 -10.03 -6.72 -35.57
N LYS A 268 -8.91 -7.39 -35.90
CA LYS A 268 -7.63 -7.07 -35.30
C LYS A 268 -7.34 -5.62 -35.66
N ILE A 269 -7.32 -4.72 -34.68
CA ILE A 269 -6.61 -3.46 -34.86
C ILE A 269 -5.18 -3.87 -35.19
N ASN A 270 -4.81 -3.69 -36.46
CA ASN A 270 -3.46 -3.93 -36.93
C ASN A 270 -2.62 -2.76 -36.40
N THR A 271 -2.34 -2.83 -35.10
CA THR A 271 -1.16 -2.19 -34.58
C THR A 271 -0.04 -3.14 -34.92
N GLU A 272 0.88 -2.67 -35.76
CA GLU A 272 2.25 -3.13 -35.61
C GLU A 272 2.56 -2.90 -34.14
N LYS A 273 2.47 -3.98 -33.35
CA LYS A 273 3.16 -4.07 -32.07
C LYS A 273 4.54 -3.52 -32.42
N MET A 274 5.00 -2.51 -31.68
CA MET A 274 6.31 -1.91 -31.95
C MET A 274 7.25 -3.09 -32.20
N SER A 275 7.83 -3.19 -33.40
CA SER A 275 8.56 -4.41 -33.73
C SER A 275 9.60 -4.58 -32.64
N ASP A 276 9.95 -5.81 -32.24
CA ASP A 276 10.99 -5.97 -31.23
C ASP A 276 12.25 -5.18 -31.64
N THR A 277 12.46 -5.00 -32.95
CA THR A 277 13.45 -4.12 -33.56
C THR A 277 13.18 -2.62 -33.38
N ASP A 278 11.96 -2.09 -33.50
CA ASP A 278 11.64 -0.66 -33.29
C ASP A 278 11.55 -0.29 -31.82
N LEU A 279 11.07 -1.21 -30.98
CA LEU A 279 11.14 -1.11 -29.52
C LEU A 279 12.60 -1.16 -29.07
N LYS A 280 13.35 -2.12 -29.61
CA LYS A 280 14.81 -2.20 -29.44
C LYS A 280 15.51 -1.00 -30.04
N ASN A 281 15.11 -0.42 -31.17
CA ASN A 281 15.76 0.74 -31.81
C ASN A 281 15.36 2.04 -31.11
N MET A 282 14.17 2.16 -30.53
CA MET A 282 13.84 3.28 -29.64
C MET A 282 14.68 3.25 -28.37
N ILE A 283 15.03 2.04 -27.91
CA ILE A 283 15.93 1.82 -26.78
C ILE A 283 17.39 1.98 -27.22
N ASP A 284 17.79 1.40 -28.34
CA ASP A 284 19.17 1.26 -28.81
C ASP A 284 19.63 2.49 -29.59
N ASN A 285 18.76 3.19 -30.34
CA ASN A 285 19.09 4.51 -30.91
C ASN A 285 19.10 5.63 -29.84
N LYS A 286 18.52 5.38 -28.65
CA LYS A 286 18.80 6.18 -27.45
C LYS A 286 20.00 5.67 -26.64
N ILE A 287 20.54 4.49 -26.94
CA ILE A 287 21.77 3.90 -26.37
C ILE A 287 22.82 3.79 -27.50
N ASN A 288 23.01 4.85 -28.30
CA ASN A 288 24.33 5.06 -28.89
C ASN A 288 25.25 5.58 -27.76
N VAL A 289 26.57 5.51 -27.86
CA VAL A 289 27.48 5.90 -26.76
C VAL A 289 27.24 7.36 -26.30
N ASN A 290 26.75 8.22 -27.20
CA ASN A 290 26.27 9.58 -26.88
C ASN A 290 24.87 9.63 -26.23
N GLY A 291 24.01 8.64 -26.50
CA GLY A 291 22.66 8.52 -25.95
C GLY A 291 22.62 7.93 -24.53
N ILE A 292 23.60 7.10 -24.14
CA ILE A 292 23.72 6.62 -22.75
C ILE A 292 23.76 7.79 -21.77
N ASN A 293 24.53 8.83 -22.07
CA ASN A 293 24.58 10.03 -21.23
C ASN A 293 23.24 10.77 -21.19
N GLN A 294 22.49 10.80 -22.30
CA GLN A 294 21.14 11.38 -22.30
C GLN A 294 20.14 10.55 -21.49
N ILE A 295 20.25 9.23 -21.52
CA ILE A 295 19.42 8.34 -20.69
C ILE A 295 19.79 8.50 -19.22
N ILE A 296 21.08 8.48 -18.87
CA ILE A 296 21.56 8.75 -17.52
C ILE A 296 21.03 10.10 -17.03
N ASN A 297 21.09 11.14 -17.86
CA ASN A 297 20.55 12.44 -17.52
C ASN A 297 19.02 12.40 -17.32
N LYS A 298 18.26 11.67 -18.14
CA LYS A 298 16.80 11.52 -17.97
C LYS A 298 16.42 10.71 -16.73
N VAL A 299 17.18 9.68 -16.40
CA VAL A 299 16.96 8.84 -15.21
C VAL A 299 17.36 9.60 -13.94
N ASN A 300 18.42 10.42 -14.00
CA ASN A 300 18.87 11.22 -12.88
C ASN A 300 18.13 12.56 -12.74
N ASP A 301 17.41 13.02 -13.77
CA ASP A 301 16.53 14.20 -13.73
C ASP A 301 15.24 13.85 -12.99
N ALA A 302 15.13 14.31 -11.74
CA ALA A 302 13.99 14.04 -10.86
C ALA A 302 12.62 14.40 -11.47
N SER A 303 12.57 15.39 -12.38
CA SER A 303 11.30 15.80 -13.02
C SER A 303 10.82 14.86 -14.12
N LYS A 304 11.72 14.01 -14.66
CA LYS A 304 11.45 13.14 -15.81
C LYS A 304 11.65 11.66 -15.51
N LYS A 305 12.35 11.33 -14.42
CA LYS A 305 12.71 9.98 -14.00
C LYS A 305 11.51 9.04 -14.03
N ASP A 306 10.45 9.37 -13.31
CA ASP A 306 9.34 8.43 -13.08
C ASP A 306 8.53 8.20 -14.36
N SER A 307 8.22 9.24 -15.12
CA SER A 307 7.55 9.12 -16.42
C SER A 307 8.37 8.29 -17.40
N PHE A 308 9.69 8.49 -17.44
CA PHE A 308 10.57 7.71 -18.31
C PHE A 308 10.65 6.24 -17.87
N LEU A 309 10.92 5.96 -16.60
CA LEU A 309 11.07 4.59 -16.11
C LEU A 309 9.75 3.81 -16.15
N ASN A 310 8.61 4.44 -15.83
CA ASN A 310 7.29 3.82 -15.94
C ASN A 310 6.87 3.51 -17.39
N SER A 311 7.51 4.16 -18.37
CA SER A 311 7.31 3.83 -19.79
C SER A 311 8.09 2.60 -20.24
N LEU A 312 8.97 2.05 -19.38
CA LEU A 312 9.78 0.88 -19.66
C LEU A 312 9.19 -0.36 -18.99
N ASN A 313 9.19 -1.49 -19.71
CA ASN A 313 8.87 -2.79 -19.11
C ASN A 313 10.09 -3.41 -18.40
N LEU A 314 9.87 -4.52 -17.71
CA LEU A 314 10.90 -5.23 -16.94
C LEU A 314 12.16 -5.56 -17.75
N ASP A 315 12.03 -6.14 -18.94
CA ASP A 315 13.18 -6.53 -19.78
C ASP A 315 14.02 -5.31 -20.18
N GLN A 316 13.37 -4.19 -20.43
CA GLN A 316 14.03 -2.93 -20.79
C GLN A 316 14.76 -2.31 -19.61
N LYS A 317 14.15 -2.34 -18.42
CA LYS A 317 14.79 -1.91 -17.17
C LYS A 317 16.00 -2.78 -16.82
N VAL A 318 15.89 -4.09 -16.97
CA VAL A 318 17.02 -5.03 -16.81
C VAL A 318 18.14 -4.75 -17.83
N LYS A 319 17.79 -4.42 -19.08
CA LYS A 319 18.79 -4.01 -20.09
C LYS A 319 19.48 -2.69 -19.73
N LEU A 320 18.78 -1.73 -19.11
CA LEU A 320 19.41 -0.51 -18.60
C LEU A 320 20.39 -0.83 -17.46
N ILE A 321 20.01 -1.69 -16.51
CA ILE A 321 20.88 -2.16 -15.43
C ILE A 321 22.14 -2.82 -16.01
N ASP A 322 22.00 -3.71 -16.98
CA ASP A 322 23.11 -4.33 -17.71
C ASP A 322 24.01 -3.27 -18.38
N THR A 323 23.42 -2.32 -19.08
CA THR A 323 24.15 -1.24 -19.75
C THR A 323 24.93 -0.37 -18.77
N PHE A 324 24.30 0.06 -17.67
CA PHE A 324 24.95 0.91 -16.66
C PHE A 324 26.05 0.15 -15.91
N SER A 325 25.86 -1.16 -15.70
CA SER A 325 26.79 -1.99 -14.94
C SER A 325 27.98 -2.53 -15.74
N LYS A 326 28.03 -2.38 -17.07
CA LYS A 326 29.16 -2.88 -17.88
C LYS A 326 30.49 -2.16 -17.67
N LYS A 327 30.48 -0.87 -17.29
CA LYS A 327 31.72 -0.11 -17.05
C LYS A 327 32.40 -0.55 -15.76
N ASN A 328 33.72 -0.80 -15.81
CA ASN A 328 34.52 -1.15 -14.65
C ASN A 328 35.76 -0.23 -14.53
N PRO A 329 35.87 0.63 -13.50
CA PRO A 329 34.88 0.87 -12.44
C PRO A 329 33.58 1.50 -12.98
N MET A 330 32.48 1.30 -12.26
CA MET A 330 31.19 1.90 -12.64
C MET A 330 31.20 3.39 -12.29
N PRO A 331 30.98 4.32 -13.24
CA PRO A 331 30.89 5.74 -12.94
C PRO A 331 29.77 6.07 -11.96
N GLU A 332 29.92 7.15 -11.19
CA GLU A 332 28.95 7.55 -10.17
C GLU A 332 27.56 7.85 -10.76
N GLU A 333 27.51 8.49 -11.93
CA GLU A 333 26.28 8.77 -12.66
C GLU A 333 25.58 7.49 -13.15
N ASN A 334 26.34 6.45 -13.50
CA ASN A 334 25.82 5.14 -13.85
C ASN A 334 25.25 4.43 -12.62
N LYS A 335 25.94 4.52 -11.46
CA LYS A 335 25.46 3.93 -10.21
C LYS A 335 24.13 4.57 -9.80
N LYS A 336 24.03 5.91 -9.84
CA LYS A 336 22.78 6.64 -9.55
C LYS A 336 21.63 6.27 -10.49
N ALA A 337 21.91 6.16 -11.79
CA ALA A 337 20.91 5.75 -12.77
C ALA A 337 20.46 4.29 -12.52
N CYS A 338 21.39 3.40 -12.21
CA CYS A 338 21.07 2.01 -11.90
C CYS A 338 20.24 1.87 -10.62
N LEU A 339 20.57 2.64 -9.57
CA LEU A 339 19.76 2.70 -8.35
C LEU A 339 18.34 3.20 -8.62
N SER A 340 18.20 4.21 -9.46
CA SER A 340 16.89 4.75 -9.85
C SER A 340 16.02 3.72 -10.58
N VAL A 341 16.63 2.94 -11.49
CA VAL A 341 15.92 1.85 -12.18
C VAL A 341 15.49 0.76 -11.19
N LEU A 342 16.37 0.35 -10.28
CA LEU A 342 16.06 -0.67 -9.28
C LEU A 342 15.00 -0.19 -8.27
N GLU A 343 15.06 1.07 -7.83
CA GLU A 343 14.03 1.68 -6.96
C GLU A 343 12.66 1.68 -7.66
N ASN A 344 12.62 2.01 -8.96
CA ASN A 344 11.38 1.97 -9.73
C ASN A 344 10.83 0.55 -9.90
N LEU A 345 11.69 -0.44 -10.16
CA LEU A 345 11.29 -1.85 -10.26
C LEU A 345 10.70 -2.38 -8.94
N LEU A 346 11.31 -2.00 -7.82
CA LEU A 346 10.98 -2.56 -6.50
C LEU A 346 9.97 -1.74 -5.70
N GLN A 347 9.63 -0.50 -6.11
CA GLN A 347 8.58 0.32 -5.49
C GLN A 347 7.42 0.68 -6.42
N GLY A 348 7.59 0.54 -7.74
CA GLY A 348 6.57 0.91 -8.71
C GLY A 348 5.37 -0.03 -8.68
N SER A 349 4.39 0.22 -9.54
CA SER A 349 3.21 -0.65 -9.72
C SER A 349 3.60 -2.11 -10.02
N GLU A 350 4.79 -2.33 -10.59
CA GLU A 350 5.35 -3.66 -10.83
C GLU A 350 5.63 -4.42 -9.53
N ALA A 351 6.06 -3.75 -8.46
CA ALA A 351 6.39 -4.37 -7.17
C ALA A 351 5.20 -5.04 -6.45
N GLN A 352 3.96 -4.70 -6.83
CA GLN A 352 2.75 -5.35 -6.30
C GLN A 352 2.55 -6.76 -6.86
N ILE A 353 3.30 -7.17 -7.90
CA ILE A 353 3.32 -8.54 -8.36
C ILE A 353 4.24 -9.32 -7.42
N SER A 354 3.68 -10.29 -6.67
CA SER A 354 4.37 -11.05 -5.61
C SER A 354 5.67 -11.74 -6.04
N ASP A 355 5.91 -11.87 -7.35
CA ASP A 355 7.07 -12.54 -7.93
C ASP A 355 8.08 -11.57 -8.58
N THR A 356 7.97 -10.26 -8.34
CA THR A 356 8.86 -9.28 -9.02
C THR A 356 10.32 -9.46 -8.64
N SER A 357 10.62 -9.77 -7.37
CA SER A 357 12.00 -9.97 -6.91
C SER A 357 12.63 -11.24 -7.48
N SER A 358 11.89 -12.35 -7.54
CA SER A 358 12.38 -13.60 -8.14
C SER A 358 12.56 -13.44 -9.64
N THR A 359 11.58 -12.86 -10.33
CA THR A 359 11.64 -12.58 -11.77
C THR A 359 12.79 -11.64 -12.11
N LEU A 360 13.00 -10.57 -11.33
CA LEU A 360 14.12 -9.65 -11.52
C LEU A 360 15.46 -10.37 -11.35
N ASN A 361 15.61 -11.21 -10.32
CA ASN A 361 16.83 -11.97 -10.09
C ASN A 361 17.13 -12.92 -11.25
N ASP A 362 16.12 -13.63 -11.75
CA ASP A 362 16.27 -14.53 -12.90
C ASP A 362 16.65 -13.76 -14.18
N LYS A 363 16.01 -12.63 -14.43
CA LYS A 363 16.34 -11.74 -15.56
C LYS A 363 17.74 -11.14 -15.47
N LEU A 364 18.22 -10.81 -14.27
CA LEU A 364 19.60 -10.35 -14.07
C LEU A 364 20.61 -11.48 -14.29
N LYS A 365 20.30 -12.71 -13.84
CA LYS A 365 21.12 -13.90 -14.10
C LYS A 365 21.22 -14.20 -15.61
N GLU A 366 20.15 -14.04 -16.38
CA GLU A 366 20.19 -14.14 -17.85
C GLU A 366 21.18 -13.16 -18.50
N LYS A 367 21.51 -12.05 -17.82
CA LYS A 367 22.54 -11.07 -18.25
C LYS A 367 23.90 -11.30 -17.61
N ASN A 368 24.12 -12.40 -16.90
CA ASN A 368 25.31 -12.66 -16.09
C ASN A 368 25.55 -11.59 -15.00
N ILE A 369 24.48 -10.98 -14.49
CA ILE A 369 24.53 -10.01 -13.40
C ILE A 369 24.02 -10.70 -12.14
N SER A 370 24.91 -10.91 -11.17
CA SER A 370 24.51 -11.30 -9.82
C SER A 370 23.99 -10.08 -9.09
N PHE A 371 22.80 -10.19 -8.48
CA PHE A 371 22.19 -9.10 -7.73
C PHE A 371 23.11 -8.60 -6.59
N ASP A 372 23.71 -9.50 -5.82
CA ASP A 372 24.66 -9.17 -4.75
C ASP A 372 25.87 -8.39 -5.26
N LYS A 373 26.49 -8.89 -6.35
CA LYS A 373 27.62 -8.22 -6.98
C LYS A 373 27.24 -6.87 -7.56
N LEU A 374 26.01 -6.72 -8.05
CA LEU A 374 25.49 -5.45 -8.52
C LEU A 374 25.36 -4.47 -7.35
N MET A 375 24.72 -4.88 -6.25
CA MET A 375 24.55 -4.06 -5.06
C MET A 375 25.90 -3.63 -4.47
N ASP A 376 26.88 -4.54 -4.41
CA ASP A 376 28.25 -4.19 -3.99
C ASP A 376 28.89 -3.10 -4.85
N ARG A 377 28.66 -3.13 -6.17
CA ARG A 377 29.19 -2.13 -7.11
C ARG A 377 28.41 -0.81 -7.07
N LEU A 378 27.13 -0.86 -6.68
CA LEU A 378 26.26 0.29 -6.50
C LEU A 378 26.44 1.00 -5.16
N LYS A 379 27.30 0.48 -4.26
CA LYS A 379 27.65 1.14 -3.00
C LYS A 379 28.01 2.59 -3.26
N LEU A 380 27.10 3.46 -2.84
CA LEU A 380 27.14 4.89 -3.03
C LEU A 380 26.90 5.56 -1.68
N ASN A 381 27.56 6.69 -1.49
CA ASN A 381 27.20 7.63 -0.44
C ASN A 381 25.95 8.45 -0.84
N ASP A 382 24.89 7.76 -1.27
CA ASP A 382 23.66 8.35 -1.82
C ASP A 382 22.44 7.81 -1.06
N PRO A 383 21.50 8.67 -0.62
CA PRO A 383 20.27 8.26 0.05
C PRO A 383 19.48 7.17 -0.68
N SER A 384 19.54 7.14 -2.01
CA SER A 384 18.81 6.18 -2.84
C SER A 384 19.34 4.75 -2.68
N TYR A 385 20.64 4.58 -2.41
CA TYR A 385 21.23 3.26 -2.14
C TYR A 385 20.67 2.67 -0.84
N TYR A 386 20.61 3.49 0.20
CA TYR A 386 20.08 3.11 1.50
C TYR A 386 18.58 2.82 1.45
N ARG A 387 17.80 3.63 0.72
CA ARG A 387 16.39 3.32 0.45
C ARG A 387 16.24 1.99 -0.28
N LEU A 388 17.07 1.75 -1.30
CA LEU A 388 17.03 0.52 -2.08
C LEU A 388 17.31 -0.72 -1.24
N ALA A 389 18.35 -0.66 -0.41
CA ALA A 389 18.73 -1.77 0.46
C ALA A 389 17.59 -2.23 1.38
N ARG A 390 16.79 -1.28 1.87
CA ARG A 390 15.60 -1.59 2.67
C ARG A 390 14.52 -2.32 1.87
N ILE A 391 14.23 -1.85 0.66
CA ILE A 391 13.19 -2.48 -0.18
C ILE A 391 13.58 -3.91 -0.53
N VAL A 392 14.86 -4.11 -0.84
CA VAL A 392 15.43 -5.43 -1.14
C VAL A 392 15.24 -6.37 0.05
N ASP A 393 15.60 -5.96 1.26
CA ASP A 393 15.47 -6.82 2.44
C ASP A 393 14.01 -7.15 2.78
N ASN A 394 13.10 -6.19 2.58
CA ASN A 394 11.66 -6.44 2.77
C ASN A 394 11.11 -7.42 1.72
N ALA A 395 11.60 -7.33 0.48
CA ALA A 395 11.12 -8.15 -0.62
C ALA A 395 11.81 -9.52 -0.68
N ASN A 396 13.03 -9.63 -0.15
CA ASN A 396 13.79 -10.87 -0.04
C ASN A 396 14.78 -10.78 1.15
N PRO A 397 14.38 -11.26 2.34
CA PRO A 397 15.19 -11.22 3.56
C PRO A 397 16.53 -11.95 3.46
N GLU A 398 16.71 -12.85 2.48
CA GLU A 398 17.94 -13.63 2.33
C GLU A 398 19.15 -12.75 1.94
N PHE A 399 18.92 -11.59 1.32
CA PHE A 399 20.00 -10.70 0.89
C PHE A 399 20.74 -10.00 2.04
N ASN A 400 20.08 -9.81 3.20
CA ASN A 400 20.68 -9.19 4.41
C ASN A 400 21.44 -7.87 4.14
N LEU A 401 21.00 -7.08 3.17
CA LEU A 401 21.72 -5.91 2.70
C LEU A 401 21.61 -4.74 3.69
N ALA A 402 20.44 -4.53 4.30
CA ALA A 402 20.27 -3.57 5.37
C ALA A 402 21.10 -4.01 6.59
N THR A 403 21.05 -5.28 6.98
CA THR A 403 21.88 -5.82 8.08
C THR A 403 23.37 -5.55 7.85
N THR A 404 23.86 -5.76 6.62
CA THR A 404 25.26 -5.47 6.26
C THR A 404 25.59 -3.98 6.38
N LEU A 405 24.70 -3.09 5.94
CA LEU A 405 24.91 -1.63 6.03
C LEU A 405 24.84 -1.11 7.45
N ILE A 406 24.04 -1.76 8.28
CA ILE A 406 23.90 -1.46 9.69
C ILE A 406 25.18 -1.89 10.45
N ASN A 407 25.77 -3.02 10.09
CA ASN A 407 26.97 -3.56 10.74
C ASN A 407 28.23 -2.71 10.49
N ASP A 408 28.25 -1.90 9.43
CA ASP A 408 29.35 -0.95 9.15
C ASP A 408 29.07 0.43 9.82
N PRO A 409 29.89 0.84 10.81
CA PRO A 409 29.73 2.12 11.50
C PRO A 409 29.70 3.35 10.58
N LYS A 410 30.39 3.32 9.44
CA LYS A 410 30.46 4.47 8.51
C LYS A 410 29.21 4.60 7.65
N THR A 411 28.55 3.49 7.34
CA THR A 411 27.34 3.48 6.49
C THR A 411 26.05 3.51 7.30
N SER A 412 26.05 2.96 8.51
CA SER A 412 24.89 2.87 9.39
C SER A 412 24.29 4.23 9.75
N ALA A 413 25.13 5.22 10.10
CA ALA A 413 24.64 6.58 10.42
C ALA A 413 23.90 7.23 9.24
N LYS A 414 24.37 6.97 8.00
CA LYS A 414 23.78 7.49 6.77
C LYS A 414 22.56 6.70 6.32
N PHE A 415 22.56 5.39 6.55
CA PHE A 415 21.38 4.56 6.37
C PHE A 415 20.25 5.05 7.28
N ILE A 416 20.55 5.30 8.56
CA ILE A 416 19.56 5.82 9.52
C ILE A 416 19.05 7.20 9.13
N SER A 417 19.93 8.10 8.66
CA SER A 417 19.54 9.50 8.41
C SER A 417 18.53 9.67 7.27
N VAL A 418 18.38 8.67 6.40
CA VAL A 418 17.45 8.71 5.26
C VAL A 418 16.11 8.01 5.53
N LEU A 419 16.00 7.37 6.69
CA LEU A 419 14.75 6.76 7.14
C LEU A 419 13.84 7.83 7.73
N ASN A 420 12.54 7.73 7.48
CA ASN A 420 11.56 8.51 8.21
C ASN A 420 11.34 7.91 9.62
N LYS A 421 10.57 8.61 10.46
CA LYS A 421 10.30 8.21 11.85
C LYS A 421 9.74 6.78 11.95
N ASP A 422 8.71 6.46 11.19
CA ASP A 422 8.04 5.17 11.23
C ASP A 422 8.97 4.04 10.77
N GLN A 423 9.80 4.31 9.77
CA GLN A 423 10.81 3.36 9.27
C GLN A 423 11.91 3.10 10.29
N LYS A 424 12.34 4.13 11.02
CA LYS A 424 13.29 3.96 12.13
C LYS A 424 12.68 3.08 13.21
N ILE A 425 11.40 3.31 13.55
CA ILE A 425 10.66 2.52 14.54
C ILE A 425 10.57 1.05 14.10
N ASP A 426 10.17 0.79 12.86
CA ASP A 426 10.02 -0.57 12.34
C ASP A 426 11.33 -1.37 12.33
N ILE A 427 12.45 -0.73 11.97
CA ILE A 427 13.78 -1.35 12.02
C ILE A 427 14.18 -1.64 13.47
N ILE A 428 13.94 -0.71 14.40
CA ILE A 428 14.23 -0.93 15.82
C ILE A 428 13.37 -2.07 16.37
N ASP A 429 12.08 -2.10 16.04
CA ASP A 429 11.16 -3.16 16.46
C ASP A 429 11.59 -4.52 15.93
N THR A 430 11.99 -4.59 14.65
CA THR A 430 12.46 -5.83 14.02
C THR A 430 13.73 -6.34 14.68
N LEU A 431 14.70 -5.46 14.93
CA LEU A 431 15.95 -5.82 15.59
C LEU A 431 15.74 -6.20 17.05
N ALA A 432 14.85 -5.52 17.76
CA ALA A 432 14.46 -5.87 19.12
C ALA A 432 13.79 -7.25 19.17
N LYS A 433 12.87 -7.54 18.24
CA LYS A 433 12.21 -8.85 18.12
C LYS A 433 13.23 -9.96 17.81
N ASN A 434 14.16 -9.71 16.89
CA ASN A 434 15.24 -10.64 16.59
C ASN A 434 16.12 -10.87 17.82
N TYR A 435 16.53 -9.80 18.51
CA TYR A 435 17.31 -9.89 19.75
C TYR A 435 16.61 -10.77 20.81
N LEU A 436 15.31 -10.56 21.04
CA LEU A 436 14.51 -11.39 21.96
C LEU A 436 14.42 -12.86 21.54
N ALA A 437 14.38 -13.13 20.23
CA ALA A 437 14.34 -14.51 19.72
C ALA A 437 15.68 -15.23 19.96
N TYR A 438 16.79 -14.49 19.91
CA TYR A 438 18.15 -15.01 20.10
C TYR A 438 18.56 -15.19 21.57
N ASP A 439 18.15 -14.29 22.47
CA ASP A 439 18.48 -14.36 23.92
C ASP A 439 18.00 -15.69 24.57
N LYS A 440 17.01 -16.36 23.97
CA LYS A 440 16.54 -17.67 24.41
C LYS A 440 17.46 -18.85 24.06
N LYS A 441 18.46 -18.67 23.18
CA LYS A 441 19.30 -19.75 22.62
C LYS A 441 20.78 -19.73 23.05
N ASN A 442 21.23 -18.77 23.87
CA ASN A 442 22.59 -18.73 24.45
C ASN A 442 23.79 -18.74 23.46
N GLU A 443 23.66 -18.29 22.21
CA GLU A 443 24.79 -18.18 21.26
C GLU A 443 24.99 -16.77 20.64
N TYR A 444 26.14 -16.18 20.99
CA TYR A 444 27.04 -15.18 20.33
C TYR A 444 26.66 -13.69 20.00
N PRO A 445 27.66 -12.77 19.84
CA PRO A 445 27.60 -11.33 20.17
C PRO A 445 27.63 -10.29 19.02
N GLU A 446 27.71 -10.66 17.74
CA GLU A 446 27.84 -9.67 16.65
C GLU A 446 26.59 -8.76 16.55
N ASP A 447 25.39 -9.33 16.71
CA ASP A 447 24.12 -8.58 16.64
C ASP A 447 23.95 -7.58 17.79
N LYS A 448 24.58 -7.81 18.96
CA LYS A 448 24.60 -6.82 20.05
C LYS A 448 25.31 -5.55 19.61
N LYS A 449 26.44 -5.68 18.92
CA LYS A 449 27.22 -4.53 18.45
C LYS A 449 26.43 -3.73 17.42
N THR A 450 25.71 -4.42 16.54
CA THR A 450 24.82 -3.84 15.52
C THR A 450 23.71 -3.01 16.13
N VAL A 451 22.97 -3.56 17.09
CA VAL A 451 21.88 -2.82 17.76
C VAL A 451 22.42 -1.64 18.57
N VAL A 452 23.60 -1.77 19.19
CA VAL A 452 24.26 -0.66 19.91
C VAL A 452 24.69 0.45 18.95
N VAL A 453 25.31 0.12 17.83
CA VAL A 453 25.75 1.11 16.83
C VAL A 453 24.56 1.85 16.24
N LEU A 454 23.47 1.15 15.92
CA LEU A 454 22.22 1.77 15.49
C LEU A 454 21.67 2.72 16.53
N TRP A 455 21.64 2.30 17.80
CA TRP A 455 21.14 3.14 18.87
C TRP A 455 21.94 4.42 19.02
N ASN A 456 23.26 4.31 19.05
CA ASN A 456 24.14 5.49 19.17
C ASN A 456 23.91 6.44 17.99
N ASN A 457 23.87 5.91 16.77
CA ASN A 457 23.61 6.71 15.59
C ASN A 457 22.19 7.33 15.58
N LEU A 458 21.20 6.61 16.11
CA LEU A 458 19.82 7.09 16.21
C LEU A 458 19.72 8.24 17.23
N LEU A 459 20.32 8.07 18.41
CA LEU A 459 20.43 9.09 19.47
C LEU A 459 21.18 10.34 19.00
N GLU A 460 22.27 10.16 18.24
CA GLU A 460 23.02 11.26 17.67
C GLU A 460 22.24 11.99 16.57
N SER A 461 21.43 11.27 15.77
CA SER A 461 20.68 11.84 14.64
C SER A 461 19.38 12.54 15.05
N GLU A 462 18.71 12.08 16.11
CA GLU A 462 17.46 12.64 16.61
C GLU A 462 17.44 12.62 18.13
N LYS A 463 17.02 13.73 18.76
CA LYS A 463 16.78 13.75 20.21
C LYS A 463 15.85 12.59 20.57
N SER A 464 16.34 11.63 21.38
CA SER A 464 15.65 10.41 21.84
C SER A 464 14.17 10.59 22.16
N ASP A 465 13.84 11.76 22.70
CA ASP A 465 12.54 12.18 23.19
C ASP A 465 11.45 12.20 22.09
N LYS A 466 11.83 12.13 20.81
CA LYS A 466 10.88 12.12 19.68
C LYS A 466 10.51 10.73 19.17
N ILE A 467 11.42 9.76 19.19
CA ILE A 467 11.21 8.42 18.59
C ILE A 467 10.70 7.43 19.63
N PHE A 468 11.26 7.49 20.84
CA PHE A 468 10.96 6.54 21.90
C PHE A 468 9.46 6.45 22.29
N PRO A 469 8.66 7.53 22.30
CA PRO A 469 7.22 7.45 22.60
C PRO A 469 6.41 6.56 21.66
N ASP A 470 6.86 6.36 20.42
CA ASP A 470 6.07 5.71 19.37
C ASP A 470 6.40 4.23 19.16
N LEU A 471 7.46 3.73 19.80
CA LEU A 471 7.79 2.29 19.80
C LEU A 471 6.68 1.45 20.46
N ASP A 472 6.48 0.22 20.02
CA ASP A 472 5.58 -0.69 20.73
C ASP A 472 6.10 -1.04 22.13
N ILE A 473 5.20 -1.37 23.07
CA ILE A 473 5.57 -1.60 24.48
C ILE A 473 6.62 -2.72 24.62
N LYS A 474 6.52 -3.78 23.83
CA LYS A 474 7.44 -4.92 23.91
C LYS A 474 8.81 -4.54 23.37
N SER A 475 8.86 -3.78 22.29
CA SER A 475 10.10 -3.20 21.78
C SER A 475 10.72 -2.24 22.79
N LYS A 476 9.94 -1.34 23.41
CA LYS A 476 10.42 -0.46 24.49
C LYS A 476 11.01 -1.25 25.66
N ILE A 477 10.34 -2.30 26.12
CA ILE A 477 10.85 -3.17 27.20
C ILE A 477 12.16 -3.85 26.80
N THR A 478 12.20 -4.43 25.60
CA THR A 478 13.41 -5.05 25.04
C THR A 478 14.54 -4.06 24.96
N PHE A 479 14.22 -2.86 24.48
CA PHE A 479 15.13 -1.75 24.31
C PHE A 479 15.80 -1.35 25.63
N LEU A 480 15.00 -1.27 26.70
CA LEU A 480 15.48 -0.96 28.04
C LEU A 480 16.34 -2.08 28.61
N ASN A 481 15.93 -3.34 28.42
CA ASN A 481 16.71 -4.49 28.86
C ASN A 481 18.06 -4.57 28.12
N MET A 482 18.11 -4.18 26.84
CA MET A 482 19.37 -4.05 26.09
C MET A 482 20.23 -2.94 26.68
N GLY A 483 19.70 -1.72 26.85
CA GLY A 483 20.43 -0.59 27.44
C GLY A 483 21.03 -0.91 28.82
N ILE A 484 20.33 -1.71 29.62
CA ILE A 484 20.79 -2.20 30.94
C ILE A 484 21.90 -3.26 30.79
N SER A 485 21.78 -4.18 29.84
CA SER A 485 22.83 -5.17 29.53
C SER A 485 24.13 -4.52 29.02
N ILE A 486 24.05 -3.34 28.43
CA ILE A 486 25.18 -2.63 27.79
C ILE A 486 25.81 -1.60 28.77
N SER A 487 25.26 -1.47 29.99
CA SER A 487 25.37 -0.27 30.83
C SER A 487 26.78 0.11 31.29
N ASP A 488 27.67 -0.82 31.56
CA ASP A 488 28.93 -0.45 32.26
C ASP A 488 29.93 0.29 31.35
N LYS A 489 29.85 0.10 30.03
CA LYS A 489 30.68 0.82 29.06
C LYS A 489 29.93 2.00 28.46
N PHE A 490 28.66 1.81 28.12
CA PHE A 490 27.82 2.87 27.53
C PHE A 490 27.59 4.03 28.50
N LEU A 491 27.29 3.77 29.78
CA LEU A 491 27.05 4.84 30.76
C LEU A 491 28.29 5.70 31.01
N LYS A 492 29.50 5.30 30.59
CA LYS A 492 30.70 6.13 30.69
C LYS A 492 30.79 7.17 29.58
N ASP A 493 30.19 6.91 28.42
CA ASP A 493 30.32 7.72 27.21
C ASP A 493 29.13 8.69 26.98
N VAL A 494 27.96 8.42 27.57
CA VAL A 494 26.78 9.34 27.52
C VAL A 494 26.87 10.44 28.57
N ASN A 495 26.50 11.67 28.20
CA ASN A 495 26.51 12.81 29.11
C ASN A 495 25.33 12.77 30.10
N ASN A 496 25.38 13.62 31.13
CA ASN A 496 24.38 13.63 32.20
C ASN A 496 22.96 13.98 31.71
N GLN A 497 22.81 14.76 30.63
CA GLN A 497 21.51 15.14 30.09
C GLN A 497 20.84 13.97 29.36
N GLU A 498 21.61 13.20 28.59
CA GLU A 498 21.12 12.01 27.88
C GLU A 498 20.69 10.91 28.86
N LYS A 499 21.51 10.72 29.90
CA LYS A 499 21.20 9.88 31.06
C LYS A 499 19.87 10.27 31.73
N THR A 500 19.65 11.57 31.92
CA THR A 500 18.39 12.11 32.47
C THR A 500 17.19 11.84 31.56
N ASN A 501 17.32 12.09 30.26
CA ASN A 501 16.23 11.87 29.31
C ASN A 501 15.84 10.40 29.22
N LEU A 502 16.82 9.49 29.25
CA LEU A 502 16.59 8.04 29.27
C LEU A 502 15.77 7.64 30.51
N LEU A 503 16.16 8.12 31.71
CA LEU A 503 15.45 7.82 32.95
C LEU A 503 14.01 8.36 32.93
N LYS A 504 13.80 9.56 32.38
CA LYS A 504 12.47 10.16 32.25
C LYS A 504 11.56 9.32 31.33
N GLY A 505 12.07 8.89 30.18
CA GLY A 505 11.30 8.05 29.24
C GLY A 505 10.90 6.69 29.84
N ILE A 506 11.75 6.10 30.68
CA ILE A 506 11.41 4.86 31.40
C ILE A 506 10.31 5.10 32.45
N GLY A 507 10.39 6.21 33.18
CA GLY A 507 9.36 6.60 34.15
C GLY A 507 7.99 6.76 33.48
N GLU A 508 7.91 7.50 32.38
CA GLU A 508 6.67 7.69 31.61
C GLU A 508 6.09 6.37 31.09
N LEU A 509 6.95 5.40 30.74
CA LEU A 509 6.55 4.06 30.34
C LEU A 509 5.92 3.25 31.47
N ILE A 510 6.57 3.23 32.64
CA ILE A 510 6.04 2.54 33.83
C ILE A 510 4.63 3.06 34.17
N ASP A 511 4.33 4.31 33.85
CA ASP A 511 3.04 4.96 34.14
C ASP A 511 1.96 4.71 33.07
N ASN A 512 2.28 4.08 31.93
CA ASN A 512 1.31 3.83 30.88
C ASN A 512 0.28 2.75 31.30
N LYS A 513 -0.99 3.16 31.39
CA LYS A 513 -2.13 2.30 31.80
C LYS A 513 -2.39 1.11 30.86
N SER A 514 -1.80 1.11 29.67
CA SER A 514 -1.96 0.07 28.66
C SER A 514 -0.99 -1.10 28.84
N ILE A 515 -0.03 -1.00 29.77
CA ILE A 515 0.97 -2.05 30.05
C ILE A 515 0.42 -3.06 31.05
N LYS A 516 0.65 -4.36 30.82
CA LYS A 516 0.20 -5.39 31.76
C LYS A 516 0.98 -5.32 33.09
N PRO A 517 0.36 -5.70 34.23
CA PRO A 517 1.03 -5.65 35.54
C PRO A 517 2.39 -6.36 35.59
N GLU A 518 2.50 -7.52 34.94
CA GLU A 518 3.73 -8.32 34.84
C GLU A 518 4.87 -7.61 34.09
N GLU A 519 4.55 -6.95 32.98
CA GLU A 519 5.49 -6.14 32.18
C GLU A 519 5.94 -4.89 32.97
N LYS A 520 5.04 -4.31 33.76
CA LYS A 520 5.32 -3.16 34.62
C LYS A 520 6.30 -3.51 35.75
N GLU A 521 6.21 -4.69 36.34
CA GLU A 521 7.17 -5.16 37.34
C GLU A 521 8.56 -5.44 36.73
N GLN A 522 8.60 -6.02 35.52
CA GLN A 522 9.86 -6.18 34.80
C GLN A 522 10.52 -4.83 34.49
N LEU A 523 9.74 -3.84 34.02
CA LEU A 523 10.22 -2.48 33.78
C LEU A 523 10.74 -1.80 35.05
N LYS A 524 10.05 -1.96 36.19
CA LYS A 524 10.51 -1.42 37.48
C LYS A 524 11.84 -2.02 37.91
N SER A 525 11.99 -3.35 37.81
CA SER A 525 13.25 -4.03 38.15
C SER A 525 14.40 -3.57 37.26
N SER A 526 14.15 -3.47 35.95
CA SER A 526 15.09 -2.96 34.96
C SER A 526 15.49 -1.50 35.25
N TYR A 527 14.52 -0.63 35.55
CA TYR A 527 14.79 0.77 35.93
C TYR A 527 15.64 0.88 37.20
N GLN A 528 15.34 0.08 38.23
CA GLN A 528 16.11 0.06 39.48
C GLN A 528 17.57 -0.34 39.25
N ASN A 529 17.82 -1.36 38.42
CA ASN A 529 19.17 -1.79 38.07
C ASN A 529 19.92 -0.72 37.28
N LEU A 530 19.25 -0.05 36.33
CA LEU A 530 19.85 1.06 35.57
C LEU A 530 20.28 2.21 36.49
N VAL A 531 19.38 2.65 37.37
CA VAL A 531 19.66 3.72 38.35
C VAL A 531 20.81 3.32 39.27
N LYS A 532 20.83 2.08 39.75
CA LYS A 532 21.90 1.55 40.60
C LYS A 532 23.26 1.59 39.89
N ASN A 533 23.32 1.17 38.62
CA ASN A 533 24.54 1.18 37.82
C ASN A 533 24.99 2.61 37.51
N MET A 534 24.06 3.51 37.19
CA MET A 534 24.35 4.93 36.95
C MET A 534 24.93 5.62 38.17
N LEU A 535 24.45 5.31 39.38
CA LEU A 535 24.95 5.93 40.61
C LEU A 535 26.33 5.41 41.04
N LYS A 536 26.72 4.21 40.60
CA LYS A 536 27.96 3.54 41.01
C LYS A 536 29.23 4.26 40.55
N ASP A 537 29.17 4.92 39.38
CA ASP A 537 30.35 5.49 38.70
C ASP A 537 30.40 7.03 38.74
N ILE A 538 29.56 7.68 39.55
CA ILE A 538 29.42 9.14 39.58
C ILE A 538 29.98 9.70 40.88
N GLU A 539 30.83 10.72 40.78
CA GLU A 539 31.36 11.40 41.97
C GLU A 539 30.23 11.92 42.88
N PRO A 540 30.40 11.87 44.22
CA PRO A 540 29.34 12.19 45.18
C PRO A 540 28.61 13.52 44.94
N ASN A 541 29.31 14.54 44.46
CA ASN A 541 28.73 15.86 44.17
C ASN A 541 27.79 15.85 42.96
N ASN A 542 28.03 14.99 41.97
CA ASN A 542 27.19 14.83 40.79
C ASN A 542 26.02 13.86 41.03
N GLN A 543 26.16 12.93 41.98
CA GLN A 543 25.06 12.03 42.41
C GLN A 543 23.87 12.85 42.90
N LYS A 544 24.09 13.94 43.65
CA LYS A 544 23.04 14.83 44.16
C LYS A 544 22.20 15.48 43.05
N GLN A 545 22.83 15.87 41.94
CA GLN A 545 22.14 16.53 40.83
C GLN A 545 21.33 15.53 39.99
N ILE A 546 21.85 14.32 39.81
CA ILE A 546 21.11 13.22 39.14
C ILE A 546 19.98 12.71 40.01
N LEU A 547 20.18 12.55 41.32
CA LEU A 547 19.13 12.23 42.28
C LEU A 547 18.03 13.29 42.31
N LYS A 548 18.38 14.57 42.33
CA LYS A 548 17.41 15.67 42.22
C LYS A 548 16.61 15.57 40.91
N THR A 549 17.26 15.19 39.82
CA THR A 549 16.62 15.04 38.52
C THR A 549 15.71 13.81 38.44
N ILE A 550 16.11 12.68 39.04
CA ILE A 550 15.27 11.48 39.21
C ILE A 550 14.04 11.82 40.04
N LEU A 551 14.22 12.52 41.17
CA LEU A 551 13.13 12.94 42.04
C LEU A 551 12.20 13.94 41.34
N LEU A 552 12.74 14.86 40.52
CA LEU A 552 11.93 15.79 39.73
C LEU A 552 11.15 15.07 38.62
N ALA A 553 11.77 14.11 37.92
CA ALA A 553 11.08 13.31 36.90
C ALA A 553 9.94 12.47 37.51
N LEU A 554 10.15 11.91 38.70
CA LEU A 554 9.12 11.21 39.47
C LEU A 554 8.06 12.16 40.05
N GLY A 555 8.40 13.43 40.30
CA GLY A 555 7.53 14.44 40.91
C GLY A 555 6.70 15.29 39.94
N SER A 556 7.09 15.41 38.67
CA SER A 556 6.47 16.35 37.71
C SER A 556 5.12 15.92 37.11
N ASN A 557 4.61 14.73 37.43
CA ASN A 557 3.25 14.32 37.07
C ASN A 557 2.27 14.60 38.23
N ASN A 558 1.73 15.82 38.26
CA ASN A 558 0.88 16.39 39.33
C ASN A 558 -0.44 15.65 39.65
N ASN A 559 -0.72 14.49 39.04
CA ASN A 559 -1.92 13.70 39.32
C ASN A 559 -1.65 12.40 40.11
N PHE A 560 -0.41 12.17 40.57
CA PHE A 560 0.00 10.87 41.12
C PHE A 560 0.16 10.76 42.64
N PHE A 561 -0.02 11.83 43.42
CA PHE A 561 0.28 11.78 44.86
C PHE A 561 -0.95 11.99 45.74
N GLN A 562 -1.78 10.96 45.84
CA GLN A 562 -2.37 10.65 47.14
C GLN A 562 -1.40 9.74 47.90
N LYS A 563 -1.26 9.98 49.21
CA LYS A 563 -0.26 9.39 50.11
C LYS A 563 -0.26 7.85 50.16
N ASP A 564 -1.30 7.23 49.59
CA ASP A 564 -1.62 5.81 49.66
C ASP A 564 -1.27 5.02 48.38
N ASP A 565 -0.65 5.65 47.38
CA ASP A 565 -0.23 4.94 46.16
C ASP A 565 1.00 4.04 46.41
N ILE A 566 0.82 2.73 46.14
CA ILE A 566 1.82 1.66 46.31
C ILE A 566 3.11 1.97 45.53
N SER A 567 3.02 2.72 44.43
CA SER A 567 4.17 3.10 43.59
C SER A 567 5.09 4.11 44.28
N TYR A 568 4.51 5.09 44.98
CA TYR A 568 5.25 6.05 45.80
C TYR A 568 5.94 5.36 46.98
N GLN A 569 5.21 4.49 47.69
CA GLN A 569 5.77 3.74 48.81
C GLN A 569 6.90 2.80 48.38
N SER A 570 6.80 2.19 47.19
CA SER A 570 7.85 1.31 46.64
C SER A 570 9.09 2.09 46.21
N GLY A 571 8.92 3.24 45.55
CA GLY A 571 10.03 4.14 45.21
C GLY A 571 10.72 4.69 46.45
N LEU A 572 9.95 5.10 47.46
CA LEU A 572 10.47 5.56 48.75
C LEU A 572 11.17 4.44 49.53
N LYS A 573 10.70 3.19 49.42
CA LYS A 573 11.32 2.02 50.06
C LYS A 573 12.63 1.62 49.40
N ALA A 574 12.70 1.62 48.07
CA ALA A 574 13.96 1.41 47.33
C ALA A 574 14.97 2.54 47.59
N PHE A 575 14.51 3.79 47.65
CA PHE A 575 15.32 4.94 48.02
C PHE A 575 15.84 4.85 49.46
N LYS A 576 14.98 4.49 50.42
CA LYS A 576 15.37 4.24 51.81
C LYS A 576 16.39 3.11 51.93
N ALA A 577 16.19 1.99 51.22
CA ALA A 577 17.10 0.85 51.22
C ALA A 577 18.50 1.22 50.71
N TYR A 578 18.57 1.98 49.61
CA TYR A 578 19.83 2.50 49.06
C TYR A 578 20.57 3.43 50.04
N LEU A 579 19.82 4.26 50.77
CA LEU A 579 20.39 5.19 51.75
C LEU A 579 20.81 4.52 53.07
N THR A 580 20.19 3.40 53.45
CA THR A 580 20.53 2.67 54.69
C THR A 580 21.79 1.80 54.57
N ASP A 581 22.14 1.36 53.36
CA ASP A 581 23.31 0.48 53.12
C ASP A 581 24.63 1.25 52.96
N ASN A 582 24.62 2.58 52.96
CA ASN A 582 25.83 3.38 52.76
C ASN A 582 25.97 4.47 53.84
N SER A 583 27.07 4.41 54.60
CA SER A 583 27.33 5.30 55.74
C SER A 583 27.50 6.76 55.34
N GLU A 584 27.89 7.05 54.09
CA GLU A 584 28.06 8.42 53.60
C GLU A 584 26.73 9.12 53.25
N THR A 585 25.66 8.36 52.97
CA THR A 585 24.36 8.92 52.56
C THR A 585 23.46 9.39 53.71
N LYS A 586 23.77 9.04 54.97
CA LYS A 586 23.01 9.49 56.15
C LYS A 586 22.97 11.03 56.29
N ASN A 587 24.01 11.72 55.86
CA ASN A 587 24.08 13.18 55.90
C ASN A 587 23.19 13.86 54.86
N ILE A 588 22.89 13.19 53.75
CA ILE A 588 22.02 13.72 52.69
C ILE A 588 20.55 13.70 53.15
N PHE A 589 20.14 12.71 53.95
CA PHE A 589 18.78 12.64 54.48
C PHE A 589 18.49 13.78 55.48
N LYS A 590 19.46 14.11 56.33
CA LYS A 590 19.38 15.23 57.28
C LYS A 590 19.32 16.61 56.62
N LEU A 591 19.70 16.68 55.34
CA LEU A 591 19.69 17.89 54.51
C LEU A 591 18.43 18.01 53.64
N LEU A 592 17.67 16.92 53.48
CA LEU A 592 16.44 16.86 52.66
C LEU A 592 15.16 16.85 53.50
N SER A 593 15.21 16.34 54.75
CA SER A 593 14.19 16.56 55.78
C SER A 593 14.25 17.98 56.31
#